data_AF-A0A945YYP2-F1
#
_entry.id   AF-A0A945YYP2-F1
#
_cell.length_a   1.000
_cell.length_b   1.000
_cell.length_c   1.000
_cell.angle_alpha   90.00
_cell.angle_beta   90.00
_cell.angle_gamma   90.00
#
_symmetry.space_group_name_H-M   'P 1'
#
loop_
_entity.id
_entity.type
_entity.pdbx_description
1 polymer ?
#
loop_
_entity_poly.entity_id
_entity_poly.type
_entity_poly.pdbx_seq_one_letter_code
_entity_poly.pdbx_strand_id
1 'polypeptide(L)'
;RNLYLTDIKRNRVEEGFTGTKEEFLASLHMNFTILPATELDLQRAEELTVRTNQLNPTGYTYSYDELKGFCQSEDHKLLVSGLEDKYGTYGTIGLSLIELNENIWTIKLLLMSCRVMSRGVGNIMISYIRNEARDKGVRLMAEFVENDRNRMMYMTYKFAHFKECEKKGELVILENDLTKSLPFPNYAKVEFT
;
A
#
# COMPACT_ATOMS: atom_id res chain seq x y z
N ARG A 1 -1.25 21.61 -11.36
CA ARG A 1 -2.46 22.46 -11.58
C ARG A 1 -3.67 21.64 -12.07
N ASN A 2 -3.51 20.68 -12.99
CA ASN A 2 -4.61 19.83 -13.47
C ASN A 2 -5.09 18.80 -12.42
N LEU A 3 -4.17 18.06 -11.77
CA LEU A 3 -4.46 17.11 -10.67
C LEU A 3 -5.37 17.68 -9.57
N TYR A 4 -5.11 18.90 -9.10
CA TYR A 4 -5.91 19.54 -8.05
C TYR A 4 -7.37 19.82 -8.47
N LEU A 5 -7.59 20.19 -9.73
CA LEU A 5 -8.93 20.41 -10.27
C LEU A 5 -9.70 19.09 -10.39
N THR A 6 -9.00 18.01 -10.77
CA THR A 6 -9.57 16.67 -10.83
C THR A 6 -9.96 16.17 -9.45
N ASP A 7 -9.15 16.41 -8.42
CA ASP A 7 -9.47 16.01 -7.04
C ASP A 7 -10.69 16.76 -6.48
N ILE A 8 -10.83 18.07 -6.75
CA ILE A 8 -12.06 18.82 -6.40
C ILE A 8 -13.27 18.19 -7.09
N LYS A 9 -13.15 17.83 -8.37
CA LYS A 9 -14.24 17.20 -9.11
C LYS A 9 -14.61 15.83 -8.49
N ARG A 10 -13.63 15.01 -8.14
CA ARG A 10 -13.83 13.71 -7.48
C ARG A 10 -14.57 13.86 -6.15
N ASN A 11 -14.14 14.81 -5.31
CA ASN A 11 -14.77 15.05 -4.01
C ASN A 11 -16.23 15.48 -4.15
N ARG A 12 -16.53 16.40 -5.09
CA ARG A 12 -17.91 16.82 -5.34
C ARG A 12 -18.81 15.68 -5.81
N VAL A 13 -18.29 14.79 -6.65
CA VAL A 13 -19.05 13.62 -7.12
C VAL A 13 -19.29 12.65 -5.97
N GLU A 14 -18.29 12.45 -5.10
CA GLU A 14 -18.41 11.60 -3.91
C GLU A 14 -19.44 12.15 -2.92
N GLU A 15 -19.41 13.45 -2.62
CA GLU A 15 -20.36 14.13 -1.73
C GLU A 15 -21.81 14.09 -2.26
N GLY A 16 -21.98 14.15 -3.58
CA GLY A 16 -23.29 14.08 -4.23
C GLY A 16 -23.79 12.67 -4.55
N PHE A 17 -22.98 11.63 -4.28
CA PHE A 17 -23.36 10.26 -4.62
C PHE A 17 -24.41 9.73 -3.63
N THR A 18 -25.49 9.17 -4.16
CA THR A 18 -26.52 8.49 -3.35
C THR A 18 -26.34 6.98 -3.50
N GLY A 19 -26.04 6.31 -2.40
CA GLY A 19 -25.81 4.86 -2.36
C GLY A 19 -24.75 4.50 -1.33
N THR A 20 -24.33 3.24 -1.36
CA THR A 20 -23.23 2.74 -0.54
C THR A 20 -21.88 3.23 -1.06
N LYS A 21 -20.87 3.21 -0.17
CA LYS A 21 -19.49 3.51 -0.55
C LYS A 21 -18.97 2.57 -1.65
N GLU A 22 -19.38 1.30 -1.61
CA GLU A 22 -18.93 0.31 -2.59
C GLU A 22 -19.48 0.59 -3.99
N GLU A 23 -20.76 0.94 -4.10
CA GLU A 23 -21.38 1.37 -5.37
C GLU A 23 -20.70 2.61 -5.93
N PHE A 24 -20.33 3.57 -5.07
CA PHE A 24 -19.56 4.73 -5.49
C PHE A 24 -18.21 4.35 -6.07
N LEU A 25 -17.43 3.51 -5.37
CA LEU A 25 -16.12 3.06 -5.83
C LEU A 25 -16.23 2.26 -7.14
N ALA A 26 -17.25 1.42 -7.29
CA ALA A 26 -17.52 0.69 -8.53
C ALA A 26 -17.77 1.65 -9.70
N SER A 27 -18.47 2.75 -9.45
CA SER A 27 -18.73 3.78 -10.47
C SER A 27 -17.47 4.48 -10.97
N LEU A 28 -16.35 4.43 -10.24
CA LEU A 28 -15.11 5.11 -10.61
C LEU A 28 -14.33 4.38 -11.71
N HIS A 29 -14.61 3.09 -11.95
CA HIS A 29 -13.83 2.24 -12.86
C HIS A 29 -12.33 2.29 -12.55
N MET A 30 -11.97 1.97 -11.31
CA MET A 30 -10.58 2.07 -10.86
C MET A 30 -9.71 1.01 -11.51
N ASN A 31 -8.55 1.42 -12.02
CA ASN A 31 -7.44 0.55 -12.41
C ASN A 31 -6.26 0.77 -11.46
N PHE A 32 -5.91 -0.25 -10.68
CA PHE A 32 -4.82 -0.23 -9.71
C PHE A 32 -3.66 -1.06 -10.24
N THR A 33 -2.49 -0.43 -10.41
CA THR A 33 -1.30 -1.09 -10.93
C THR A 33 -0.29 -1.33 -9.82
N ILE A 34 0.33 -2.51 -9.78
CA ILE A 34 1.43 -2.85 -8.87
C ILE A 34 2.60 -3.36 -9.71
N LEU A 35 3.73 -2.65 -9.67
CA LEU A 35 4.89 -2.98 -10.50
C LEU A 35 6.16 -2.98 -9.65
N PRO A 36 7.18 -3.79 -9.99
CA PRO A 36 8.53 -3.60 -9.47
C PRO A 36 9.01 -2.17 -9.70
N ALA A 37 9.59 -1.57 -8.67
CA ALA A 37 10.16 -0.23 -8.78
C ALA A 37 11.37 -0.24 -9.72
N THR A 38 11.46 0.78 -10.57
CA THR A 38 12.61 1.03 -11.45
C THR A 38 13.37 2.26 -10.98
N GLU A 39 14.59 2.48 -11.49
CA GLU A 39 15.38 3.69 -11.16
C GLU A 39 14.63 5.00 -11.47
N LEU A 40 13.74 5.00 -12.48
CA LEU A 40 12.92 6.16 -12.85
C LEU A 40 11.88 6.51 -11.77
N ASP A 41 11.50 5.55 -10.94
CA ASP A 41 10.51 5.75 -9.89
C ASP A 41 11.11 6.32 -8.60
N LEU A 42 12.42 6.15 -8.38
CA LEU A 42 13.05 6.33 -7.08
C LEU A 42 12.98 7.75 -6.54
N GLN A 43 13.14 8.76 -7.40
CA GLN A 43 12.97 10.17 -6.99
C GLN A 43 11.56 10.41 -6.44
N ARG A 44 10.55 9.85 -7.10
CA ARG A 44 9.16 10.00 -6.67
C ARG A 44 8.84 9.17 -5.44
N ALA A 45 9.44 7.98 -5.34
CA ALA A 45 9.35 7.09 -4.19
C ALA A 45 9.92 7.75 -2.92
N GLU A 46 11.11 8.35 -3.01
CA GLU A 46 11.74 9.12 -1.92
C GLU A 46 10.80 10.24 -1.43
N GLU A 47 10.27 11.06 -2.35
CA GLU A 47 9.31 12.12 -2.01
C GLU A 47 8.07 11.58 -1.29
N LEU A 48 7.58 10.41 -1.69
CA LEU A 48 6.44 9.76 -1.05
C LEU A 48 6.78 9.33 0.38
N THR A 49 7.98 8.83 0.65
CA THR A 49 8.40 8.45 2.01
C THR A 49 8.40 9.65 2.96
N VAL A 50 8.85 10.82 2.50
CA VAL A 50 8.93 12.04 3.30
C VAL A 50 7.55 12.68 3.54
N ARG A 51 6.67 12.64 2.53
CA ARG A 51 5.35 13.31 2.59
C ARG A 51 4.24 12.46 3.22
N THR A 52 4.41 11.14 3.29
CA THR A 52 3.33 10.21 3.66
C THR A 52 3.53 9.67 5.07
N ASN A 53 2.68 10.11 6.00
CA ASN A 53 2.79 9.71 7.41
C ASN A 53 1.66 8.80 7.90
N GLN A 54 0.47 8.84 7.29
CA GLN A 54 -0.71 8.15 7.84
C GLN A 54 -0.77 6.65 7.56
N LEU A 55 -0.17 6.24 6.43
CA LEU A 55 -0.06 4.85 6.05
C LEU A 55 1.37 4.33 6.15
N ASN A 56 2.31 5.09 6.72
CA ASN A 56 3.66 4.63 7.03
C ASN A 56 3.65 3.83 8.35
N PRO A 57 3.89 2.51 8.33
CA PRO A 57 3.76 1.70 9.53
C PRO A 57 4.84 1.96 10.57
N THR A 58 6.04 2.41 10.16
CA THR A 58 7.19 2.60 11.07
C THR A 58 7.60 4.07 11.21
N GLY A 59 7.18 4.92 10.28
CA GLY A 59 7.64 6.31 10.19
C GLY A 59 9.02 6.45 9.53
N TYR A 60 9.62 5.35 9.07
CA TYR A 60 10.92 5.39 8.39
C TYR A 60 10.79 6.07 7.03
N THR A 61 11.77 6.90 6.72
CA THR A 61 11.99 7.50 5.41
C THR A 61 13.21 6.85 4.79
N TYR A 62 13.22 6.72 3.48
CA TYR A 62 14.34 6.13 2.75
C TYR A 62 14.85 7.14 1.73
N SER A 63 16.17 7.31 1.71
CA SER A 63 16.86 8.09 0.70
C SER A 63 16.83 7.41 -0.66
N TYR A 64 17.08 8.18 -1.72
CA TYR A 64 17.24 7.66 -3.07
C TYR A 64 18.23 6.48 -3.13
N ASP A 65 19.40 6.61 -2.49
CA ASP A 65 20.45 5.59 -2.55
C ASP A 65 20.05 4.29 -1.84
N GLU A 66 19.32 4.38 -0.71
CA GLU A 66 18.76 3.20 -0.04
C GLU A 66 17.72 2.50 -0.92
N LEU A 67 16.80 3.27 -1.51
CA LEU A 67 15.78 2.72 -2.42
C LEU A 67 16.42 2.08 -3.66
N LYS A 68 17.48 2.70 -4.20
CA LYS A 68 18.26 2.13 -5.30
C LYS A 68 18.92 0.81 -4.90
N GLY A 69 19.47 0.72 -3.69
CA GLY A 69 20.00 -0.52 -3.14
C GLY A 69 18.93 -1.61 -3.06
N PHE A 70 17.73 -1.29 -2.58
CA PHE A 70 16.63 -2.26 -2.52
C PHE A 70 16.13 -2.70 -3.89
N CYS A 71 16.14 -1.83 -4.91
CA CYS A 71 15.83 -2.21 -6.28
C CYS A 71 16.79 -3.26 -6.87
N GLN A 72 18.02 -3.32 -6.39
CA GLN A 72 19.08 -4.20 -6.89
C GLN A 72 19.27 -5.46 -6.02
N SER A 73 18.59 -5.54 -4.87
CA SER A 73 18.73 -6.63 -3.92
C SER A 73 17.80 -7.79 -4.27
N GLU A 74 18.34 -9.01 -4.26
CA GLU A 74 17.53 -10.23 -4.39
C GLU A 74 16.72 -10.55 -3.11
N ASP A 75 17.16 -9.98 -1.97
CA ASP A 75 16.52 -10.13 -0.67
C ASP A 75 15.40 -9.10 -0.43
N HIS A 76 15.10 -8.24 -1.40
CA HIS A 76 14.07 -7.22 -1.28
C HIS A 76 13.16 -7.14 -2.50
N LYS A 77 11.89 -6.86 -2.25
CA LYS A 77 10.91 -6.49 -3.26
C LYS A 77 10.50 -5.04 -3.00
N LEU A 78 10.96 -4.13 -3.85
CA LEU A 78 10.48 -2.75 -3.88
C LEU A 78 9.40 -2.62 -4.95
N LEU A 79 8.20 -2.21 -4.56
CA LEU A 79 7.03 -2.13 -5.42
C LEU A 79 6.50 -0.71 -5.45
N VAL A 80 6.13 -0.25 -6.65
CA VAL A 80 5.39 1.00 -6.85
C VAL A 80 3.94 0.69 -7.19
N SER A 81 3.04 1.51 -6.67
CA SER A 81 1.61 1.40 -6.96
C SER A 81 1.09 2.65 -7.65
N GLY A 82 0.30 2.44 -8.69
CA GLY A 82 -0.42 3.47 -9.44
C GLY A 82 -1.93 3.30 -9.32
N LEU A 83 -2.67 4.40 -9.53
CA LEU A 83 -4.12 4.35 -9.60
C LEU A 83 -4.62 5.25 -10.72
N GLU A 84 -5.57 4.75 -11.50
CA GLU A 84 -6.35 5.53 -12.45
C GLU A 84 -7.84 5.31 -12.20
N ASP A 85 -8.65 6.34 -12.47
CA ASP A 85 -10.11 6.24 -12.48
C ASP A 85 -10.66 6.91 -13.75
N LYS A 86 -11.98 6.89 -13.92
CA LYS A 86 -12.66 7.53 -15.05
C LYS A 86 -12.42 9.04 -15.20
N TYR A 87 -11.86 9.70 -14.17
CA TYR A 87 -11.53 11.12 -14.20
C TYR A 87 -10.05 11.38 -14.53
N GLY A 88 -9.23 10.34 -14.60
CA GLY A 88 -7.84 10.36 -15.03
C GLY A 88 -6.88 9.71 -14.05
N THR A 89 -5.59 9.77 -14.38
CA THR A 89 -4.54 9.17 -13.56
C THR A 89 -4.32 9.92 -12.24
N TYR A 90 -4.04 9.17 -11.18
CA TYR A 90 -3.43 9.69 -9.97
C TYR A 90 -1.89 9.61 -10.02
N GLY A 91 -1.31 8.98 -11.05
CA GLY A 91 0.11 8.64 -11.12
C GLY A 91 0.54 7.67 -10.02
N THR A 92 1.83 7.66 -9.68
CA THR A 92 2.35 6.88 -8.55
C THR A 92 1.74 7.38 -7.24
N ILE A 93 1.03 6.48 -6.57
CA ILE A 93 0.32 6.74 -5.32
C ILE A 93 0.91 5.95 -4.16
N GLY A 94 1.73 4.93 -4.38
CA GLY A 94 2.24 4.10 -3.29
C GLY A 94 3.61 3.51 -3.53
N LEU A 95 4.24 3.11 -2.43
CA LEU A 95 5.53 2.44 -2.37
C LEU A 95 5.45 1.34 -1.31
N SER A 96 5.94 0.15 -1.61
CA SER A 96 6.01 -0.96 -0.63
C SER A 96 7.38 -1.60 -0.67
N LEU A 97 7.97 -1.82 0.50
CA LEU A 97 9.23 -2.54 0.66
C LEU A 97 8.96 -3.81 1.45
N ILE A 98 9.28 -4.95 0.83
CA ILE A 98 9.20 -6.27 1.44
C ILE A 98 10.60 -6.84 1.50
N GLU A 99 11.05 -7.21 2.69
CA GLU A 99 12.24 -8.02 2.90
C GLU A 99 11.88 -9.49 2.69
N LEU A 100 12.64 -10.18 1.86
CA LEU A 100 12.41 -11.55 1.43
C LEU A 100 13.45 -12.46 2.10
N ASN A 101 12.98 -13.39 2.93
CA ASN A 101 13.77 -14.53 3.37
C ASN A 101 13.11 -15.83 2.90
N GLU A 102 13.86 -16.94 2.93
CA GLU A 102 13.41 -18.26 2.47
C GLU A 102 12.07 -18.70 3.07
N ASN A 103 11.83 -18.37 4.35
CA ASN A 103 10.65 -18.85 5.09
C ASN A 103 9.70 -17.73 5.53
N ILE A 104 10.15 -16.46 5.49
CA ILE A 104 9.42 -15.33 6.06
C ILE A 104 9.64 -14.11 5.18
N TRP A 105 8.55 -13.49 4.75
CA TRP A 105 8.58 -12.16 4.17
C TRP A 105 8.12 -11.13 5.20
N THR A 106 8.77 -9.98 5.22
CA THR A 106 8.47 -8.90 6.16
C THR A 106 8.15 -7.62 5.41
N ILE A 107 6.94 -7.09 5.60
CA ILE A 107 6.58 -5.75 5.11
C ILE A 107 7.30 -4.74 6.00
N LYS A 108 8.37 -4.13 5.47
CA LYS A 108 9.16 -3.07 6.11
C LYS A 108 8.51 -1.71 5.92
N LEU A 109 7.92 -1.53 4.74
CA LEU A 109 7.25 -0.29 4.34
C LEU A 109 5.99 -0.61 3.54
N LEU A 110 4.91 0.08 3.88
CA LEU A 110 3.75 0.23 3.03
C LEU A 110 3.43 1.73 3.05
N LEU A 111 3.27 2.35 1.90
CA LEU A 111 2.91 3.77 1.80
C LEU A 111 1.87 3.93 0.72
N MET A 112 0.85 4.72 1.03
CA MET A 112 -0.14 5.15 0.06
C MET A 112 -0.43 6.63 0.28
N SER A 113 -0.58 7.36 -0.82
CA SER A 113 -0.92 8.77 -0.81
C SER A 113 -2.25 8.98 -0.11
N CYS A 114 -2.34 10.00 0.75
CA CYS A 114 -3.57 10.34 1.47
C CYS A 114 -4.77 10.61 0.54
N ARG A 115 -4.52 11.06 -0.70
CA ARG A 115 -5.56 11.35 -1.71
C ARG A 115 -6.35 10.12 -2.16
N VAL A 116 -5.80 8.92 -1.95
CA VAL A 116 -6.43 7.63 -2.33
C VAL A 116 -6.84 6.80 -1.12
N MET A 117 -6.72 7.34 0.10
CA MET A 117 -7.00 6.60 1.33
C MET A 117 -8.44 6.09 1.41
N SER A 118 -9.41 6.90 0.94
CA SER A 118 -10.83 6.50 0.91
C SER A 118 -11.15 5.43 -0.15
N ARG A 119 -10.22 5.15 -1.09
CA ARG A 119 -10.41 4.23 -2.23
C ARG A 119 -10.11 2.76 -1.91
N GLY A 120 -9.59 2.47 -0.71
CA GLY A 120 -9.33 1.09 -0.26
C GLY A 120 -8.05 0.46 -0.85
N VAL A 121 -7.19 1.24 -1.51
CA VAL A 121 -5.98 0.74 -2.17
C VAL A 121 -4.95 0.10 -1.23
N GLY A 122 -4.91 0.52 0.04
CA GLY A 122 -4.05 -0.12 1.04
C GLY A 122 -4.42 -1.60 1.26
N ASN A 123 -5.72 -1.91 1.27
CA ASN A 123 -6.20 -3.29 1.38
C ASN A 123 -5.89 -4.09 0.11
N ILE A 124 -5.96 -3.47 -1.07
CA ILE A 124 -5.58 -4.11 -2.33
C ILE A 124 -4.11 -4.52 -2.29
N MET A 125 -3.23 -3.60 -1.89
CA MET A 125 -1.79 -3.87 -1.81
C MET A 125 -1.45 -4.96 -0.79
N ILE A 126 -2.06 -4.94 0.40
CA ILE A 126 -1.86 -6.00 1.40
C ILE A 126 -2.39 -7.34 0.87
N SER A 127 -3.54 -7.34 0.18
CA SER A 127 -4.11 -8.57 -0.39
C SER A 127 -3.17 -9.17 -1.44
N TYR A 128 -2.56 -8.31 -2.28
CA TYR A 128 -1.53 -8.74 -3.23
C TYR A 128 -0.34 -9.39 -2.52
N ILE A 129 0.26 -8.73 -1.52
CA ILE A 129 1.42 -9.26 -0.79
C ILE A 129 1.07 -10.57 -0.06
N ARG A 130 -0.12 -10.65 0.54
CA ARG A 130 -0.62 -11.87 1.21
C ARG A 130 -0.78 -13.02 0.24
N ASN A 131 -1.35 -12.77 -0.94
CA ASN A 131 -1.54 -13.81 -1.95
C ASN A 131 -0.18 -14.31 -2.46
N GLU A 132 0.75 -13.41 -2.78
CA GLU A 132 2.11 -13.77 -3.18
C GLU A 132 2.83 -14.61 -2.11
N ALA A 133 2.80 -14.19 -0.84
CA ALA A 133 3.42 -14.93 0.25
C ALA A 133 2.79 -16.33 0.43
N ARG A 134 1.46 -16.42 0.34
CA ARG A 134 0.74 -17.70 0.41
C ARG A 134 1.11 -18.62 -0.74
N ASP A 135 1.15 -18.11 -1.96
CA ASP A 135 1.45 -18.89 -3.16
C ASP A 135 2.90 -19.37 -3.18
N LYS A 136 3.81 -18.64 -2.50
CA LYS A 136 5.20 -19.06 -2.23
C LYS A 136 5.34 -19.97 -1.00
N GLY A 137 4.29 -20.16 -0.20
CA GLY A 137 4.34 -20.96 1.02
C GLY A 137 5.18 -20.36 2.14
N VAL A 138 5.41 -19.04 2.13
CA VAL A 138 6.19 -18.34 3.15
C VAL A 138 5.28 -17.65 4.16
N ARG A 139 5.76 -17.48 5.39
CA ARG A 139 5.06 -16.68 6.42
C ARG A 139 5.11 -15.20 6.04
N LEU A 140 4.11 -14.44 6.46
CA LEU A 140 4.06 -13.00 6.24
C LEU A 140 4.05 -12.25 7.57
N MET A 141 5.02 -11.37 7.73
CA MET A 141 5.15 -10.44 8.84
C MET A 141 5.06 -9.00 8.36
N ALA A 142 4.81 -8.09 9.30
CA ALA A 142 4.85 -6.65 9.08
C ALA A 142 5.44 -5.95 10.31
N GLU A 143 6.28 -4.96 10.05
CA GLU A 143 6.81 -4.07 11.07
C GLU A 143 5.82 -2.93 11.34
N PHE A 144 5.70 -2.50 12.59
CA PHE A 144 4.89 -1.35 12.99
C PHE A 144 5.50 -0.66 14.22
N VAL A 145 5.65 0.67 14.16
CA VAL A 145 6.07 1.50 15.29
C VAL A 145 4.99 2.53 15.52
N GLU A 146 4.26 2.42 16.64
CA GLU A 146 3.11 3.29 16.90
C GLU A 146 3.52 4.76 16.99
N ASN A 147 2.78 5.64 16.30
CA ASN A 147 2.91 7.08 16.42
C ASN A 147 1.55 7.78 16.22
N ASP A 148 1.51 9.09 16.48
CA ASP A 148 0.28 9.90 16.41
C ASP A 148 -0.41 9.92 15.04
N ARG A 149 0.27 9.47 13.98
CA ARG A 149 -0.17 9.61 12.58
C ARG A 149 -0.55 8.28 11.95
N ASN A 150 0.00 7.15 12.39
CA ASN A 150 -0.13 5.86 11.68
C ASN A 150 -1.20 4.91 12.23
N ARG A 151 -2.10 5.40 13.09
CA ARG A 151 -3.25 4.61 13.58
C ARG A 151 -4.08 3.99 12.46
N MET A 152 -4.22 4.69 11.33
CA MET A 152 -4.93 4.13 10.18
C MET A 152 -4.24 2.88 9.65
N MET A 153 -2.91 2.90 9.55
CA MET A 153 -2.12 1.75 9.10
C MET A 153 -2.28 0.54 10.01
N TYR A 154 -2.28 0.76 11.34
CA TYR A 154 -2.54 -0.30 12.30
C TYR A 154 -3.90 -0.97 12.04
N MET A 155 -4.96 -0.17 11.87
CA MET A 155 -6.30 -0.68 11.56
C MET A 155 -6.31 -1.45 10.24
N THR A 156 -5.62 -0.96 9.20
CA THR A 156 -5.47 -1.67 7.92
C THR A 156 -4.86 -3.06 8.13
N TYR A 157 -3.80 -3.18 8.92
CA TYR A 157 -3.24 -4.48 9.29
C TYR A 157 -4.24 -5.37 10.05
N LYS A 158 -4.96 -4.82 11.04
CA LYS A 158 -5.97 -5.58 11.79
C LYS A 158 -7.09 -6.12 10.90
N PHE A 159 -7.61 -5.29 9.98
CA PHE A 159 -8.63 -5.71 9.01
C PHE A 159 -8.10 -6.76 8.03
N ALA A 160 -6.82 -6.71 7.70
CA ALA A 160 -6.14 -7.74 6.92
C ALA A 160 -5.78 -9.00 7.73
N HIS A 161 -6.24 -9.11 8.99
CA HIS A 161 -6.01 -10.24 9.90
C HIS A 161 -4.58 -10.41 10.42
N PHE A 162 -3.81 -9.33 10.49
CA PHE A 162 -2.55 -9.33 11.22
C PHE A 162 -2.78 -9.33 12.74
N LYS A 163 -1.96 -10.12 13.44
CA LYS A 163 -1.95 -10.21 14.91
C LYS A 163 -0.55 -9.90 15.40
N GLU A 164 -0.44 -9.16 16.49
CA GLU A 164 0.86 -8.91 17.12
C GLU A 164 1.42 -10.24 17.62
N CYS A 165 2.68 -10.52 17.31
CA CYS A 165 3.37 -11.75 17.70
C CYS A 165 4.64 -11.48 18.52
N GLU A 166 5.27 -10.31 18.32
CA GLU A 166 6.48 -9.93 19.04
C GLU A 166 6.55 -8.41 19.23
N LYS A 167 7.19 -7.95 20.31
CA LYS A 167 7.49 -6.54 20.56
C LYS A 167 8.95 -6.37 20.97
N LYS A 168 9.70 -5.54 20.25
CA LYS A 168 11.11 -5.20 20.48
C LYS A 168 11.25 -3.70 20.72
N GLY A 169 11.19 -3.29 21.99
CA GLY A 169 11.12 -1.87 22.33
C GLY A 169 9.83 -1.24 21.79
N GLU A 170 9.95 -0.26 20.90
CA GLU A 170 8.82 0.41 20.24
C GLU A 170 8.33 -0.33 18.99
N LEU A 171 9.16 -1.22 18.42
CA LEU A 171 8.80 -2.00 17.25
C LEU A 171 7.88 -3.16 17.63
N VAL A 172 6.73 -3.23 16.98
CA VAL A 172 5.77 -4.35 17.04
C VAL A 172 5.86 -5.12 15.74
N ILE A 173 6.03 -6.43 15.84
CA ILE A 173 5.94 -7.35 14.71
C ILE A 173 4.54 -7.93 14.69
N LEU A 174 3.87 -7.81 13.55
CA LEU A 174 2.58 -8.45 13.32
C LEU A 174 2.74 -9.59 12.32
N GLU A 175 2.04 -10.69 12.57
CA GLU A 175 2.01 -11.87 11.70
C GLU A 175 0.63 -12.04 11.06
N ASN A 176 0.62 -12.45 9.80
CA ASN A 176 -0.55 -12.93 9.10
C ASN A 176 -0.46 -14.45 8.93
N ASP A 177 -1.48 -15.17 9.42
CA ASP A 177 -1.52 -16.63 9.29
C ASP A 177 -1.88 -17.12 7.88
N LEU A 178 -2.22 -16.21 6.95
CA LEU A 178 -2.58 -16.48 5.56
C LEU A 178 -3.73 -17.48 5.35
N THR A 179 -4.41 -17.90 6.43
CA THR A 179 -5.49 -18.89 6.39
C THR A 179 -6.74 -18.36 5.70
N LYS A 180 -6.95 -17.05 5.78
CA LYS A 180 -8.10 -16.37 5.19
C LYS A 180 -7.76 -15.82 3.82
N SER A 181 -8.53 -16.24 2.81
CA SER A 181 -8.51 -15.58 1.50
C SER A 181 -9.04 -14.16 1.63
N LEU A 182 -8.29 -13.19 1.09
CA LEU A 182 -8.75 -11.82 0.89
C LEU A 182 -8.72 -11.57 -0.62
N PRO A 183 -9.85 -11.75 -1.32
CA PRO A 183 -9.91 -11.43 -2.73
C PRO A 183 -9.76 -9.93 -2.94
N PHE A 184 -9.33 -9.54 -4.14
CA PHE A 184 -9.39 -8.15 -4.54
C PHE A 184 -10.86 -7.68 -4.58
N PRO A 185 -11.12 -6.40 -4.26
CA PRO A 185 -12.47 -5.86 -4.33
C PRO A 185 -12.97 -5.85 -5.78
N ASN A 186 -14.23 -6.22 -5.97
CA ASN A 186 -14.85 -6.29 -7.31
C ASN A 186 -14.95 -4.93 -8.02
N TYR A 187 -14.85 -3.82 -7.27
CA TYR A 187 -14.92 -2.46 -7.80
C TYR A 187 -13.62 -1.95 -8.41
N ALA A 188 -12.50 -2.67 -8.27
CA ALA A 188 -11.19 -2.26 -8.79
C ALA A 188 -10.59 -3.36 -9.67
N LYS A 189 -10.17 -2.99 -10.87
CA LYS A 189 -9.28 -3.82 -11.67
C LYS A 189 -7.88 -3.72 -11.05
N VAL A 190 -7.22 -4.86 -10.87
CA VAL A 190 -5.86 -4.93 -10.32
C VAL A 190 -4.95 -5.54 -11.37
N GLU A 191 -3.92 -4.80 -11.77
CA GLU A 191 -2.92 -5.20 -12.74
C GLU A 191 -1.56 -5.28 -12.04
N PHE A 192 -0.88 -6.42 -12.18
CA PHE A 192 0.45 -6.64 -11.61
C PHE A 192 1.31 -7.45 -12.57
N THR A 193 2.63 -7.29 -12.48
CA THR A 193 3.64 -7.99 -13.30
C THR A 193 4.65 -8.68 -12.42
#